data_AF-S4NRE3-F1
#
_entry.id   AF-S4NRE3-F1
#
_cell.length_a   1.000
_cell.length_b   1.000
_cell.length_c   1.000
_cell.angle_alpha   90.00
_cell.angle_beta   90.00
_cell.angle_gamma   90.00
#
_symmetry.space_group_name_H-M   'P 1'
#
loop_
_entity.id
_entity.type
_entity.pdbx_description
1 polymer ?
#
loop_
_entity_poly.entity_id
_entity_poly.type
_entity_poly.pdbx_seq_one_letter_code
_entity_poly.pdbx_strand_id
1 'polypeptide(L)' 'MNNPERCEETCAVLLNADPNNESAAVMMADLAFRKVDFETAQRHLEQILSVKATSWEALAQLIEVQWRRGKLSEVEQTL' A
#
# COMPACT_ATOMS: atom_id res chain seq x y z
N MET A 1 -14.34 5.20 -16.51
CA MET A 1 -14.79 4.27 -15.46
C MET A 1 -13.55 3.68 -14.80
N ASN A 2 -13.36 3.90 -13.50
CA ASN A 2 -12.29 3.26 -12.73
C ASN A 2 -12.81 1.86 -12.35
N ASN A 3 -12.09 0.78 -12.70
CA ASN A 3 -12.48 -0.58 -12.37
C ASN A 3 -11.42 -1.19 -11.43
N PRO A 4 -11.56 -0.99 -10.11
CA PRO A 4 -10.56 -1.40 -9.13
C PRO A 4 -10.36 -2.92 -9.12
N GLU A 5 -11.42 -3.71 -9.33
CA GLU A 5 -11.33 -5.17 -9.40
C GLU A 5 -10.40 -5.65 -10.53
N ARG A 6 -10.57 -5.09 -11.74
CA ARG A 6 -9.66 -5.37 -12.86
C ARG A 6 -8.23 -4.93 -12.59
N CYS A 7 -8.05 -3.83 -11.86
CA CYS A 7 -6.73 -3.37 -11.48
C CYS A 7 -6.06 -4.35 -10.50
N GLU A 8 -6.79 -4.84 -9.50
CA GLU A 8 -6.32 -5.86 -8.57
C GLU A 8 -5.93 -7.15 -9.29
N GLU A 9 -6.79 -7.65 -10.19
CA GLU A 9 -6.50 -8.83 -11.00
C GLU A 9 -5.23 -8.65 -11.83
N THR A 10 -5.09 -7.50 -12.49
CA THR A 10 -3.92 -7.20 -13.33
C THR A 10 -2.64 -7.13 -12.48
N CYS A 11 -2.70 -6.45 -11.33
CA CYS A 11 -1.54 -6.34 -10.44
C CYS A 11 -1.18 -7.69 -9.81
N ALA A 12 -2.16 -8.54 -9.50
CA ALA A 12 -1.92 -9.89 -9.02
C ALA A 12 -1.19 -10.75 -10.07
N VAL A 13 -1.58 -10.65 -11.35
CA VAL A 13 -0.87 -11.33 -12.45
C VAL A 13 0.57 -10.83 -12.56
N LEU A 14 0.79 -9.51 -12.48
CA LEU A 14 2.14 -8.94 -12.54
C LEU A 14 3.02 -9.38 -11.37
N LEU A 15 2.47 -9.40 -10.15
CA LEU A 15 3.20 -9.83 -8.95
C LEU A 15 3.47 -11.34 -8.92
N ASN A 16 2.63 -12.15 -9.57
CA ASN A 16 2.91 -13.57 -9.75
C ASN A 16 4.07 -13.81 -10.72
N ALA A 17 4.21 -12.98 -11.75
CA ALA A 17 5.31 -13.06 -12.72
C ALA A 17 6.61 -12.44 -12.17
N ASP A 18 6.50 -11.33 -11.45
CA ASP A 18 7.60 -10.62 -10.81
C ASP A 18 7.17 -10.11 -9.41
N PRO A 19 7.48 -10.87 -8.34
CA PRO A 19 7.14 -10.49 -6.98
C PRO A 19 7.75 -9.17 -6.49
N ASN A 20 8.75 -8.64 -7.20
CA ASN A 20 9.44 -7.39 -6.86
C ASN A 20 9.01 -6.24 -7.78
N ASN A 21 7.93 -6.40 -8.55
CA ASN A 21 7.38 -5.35 -9.39
C ASN A 21 6.81 -4.22 -8.52
N GLU A 22 7.62 -3.17 -8.35
CA GLU A 22 7.32 -2.00 -7.53
C GLU A 22 6.02 -1.31 -7.96
N SER A 23 5.81 -1.08 -9.25
CA SER A 23 4.59 -0.42 -9.75
C SER A 23 3.34 -1.21 -9.40
N ALA A 24 3.36 -2.54 -9.56
CA ALA A 24 2.23 -3.39 -9.24
C ALA A 24 1.98 -3.47 -7.72
N ALA A 25 3.04 -3.52 -6.92
CA ALA A 25 2.92 -3.55 -5.45
C ALA A 25 2.40 -2.22 -4.88
N VAL A 26 2.92 -1.08 -5.35
CA VAL A 26 2.43 0.26 -4.99
C VAL A 26 0.97 0.41 -5.40
N MET A 27 0.58 -0.09 -6.57
CA MET A 27 -0.82 -0.04 -7.01
C MET A 27 -1.74 -0.91 -6.14
N MET A 28 -1.32 -2.13 -5.78
CA MET A 28 -2.05 -2.96 -4.81
C MET A 28 -2.17 -2.30 -3.44
N ALA A 29 -1.11 -1.62 -2.99
CA ALA A 29 -1.14 -0.88 -1.74
C ALA A 29 -2.13 0.30 -1.78
N ASP A 30 -2.21 1.04 -2.90
CA ASP A 30 -3.20 2.11 -3.08
C ASP A 30 -4.64 1.57 -3.11
N LEU A 31 -4.88 0.46 -3.81
CA LEU A 31 -6.20 -0.19 -3.84
C LEU A 31 -6.62 -0.66 -2.44
N ALA A 32 -5.72 -1.30 -1.70
CA ALA A 32 -5.95 -1.72 -0.31
C ALA A 32 -6.18 -0.52 0.61
N PHE A 33 -5.39 0.55 0.48
CA PHE A 33 -5.54 1.78 1.24
C PHE A 33 -6.91 2.42 1.04
N ARG A 34 -7.40 2.50 -0.20
CA ARG A 34 -8.75 3.02 -0.52
C ARG A 34 -9.86 2.16 0.07
N LYS A 35 -9.61 0.87 0.27
CA LYS A 35 -10.51 -0.08 0.96
C LYS A 35 -10.38 -0.04 2.48
N VAL A 36 -9.54 0.84 3.04
CA VAL A 36 -9.22 0.90 4.48
C VAL A 36 -8.53 -0.39 4.98
N ASP A 37 -8.03 -1.22 4.05
CA ASP A 37 -7.23 -2.40 4.35
C ASP A 37 -5.76 -1.99 4.46
N PHE A 38 -5.46 -1.30 5.55
CA PHE A 38 -4.12 -0.76 5.80
C PHE A 38 -3.08 -1.84 6.09
N GLU A 39 -3.50 -3.03 6.55
CA GLU A 39 -2.59 -4.16 6.79
C GLU A 39 -2.07 -4.72 5.46
N THR A 40 -2.97 -4.95 4.50
CA THR A 40 -2.57 -5.37 3.16
C THR A 40 -1.71 -4.31 2.47
N ALA A 41 -2.08 -3.03 2.60
CA ALA A 41 -1.28 -1.93 2.03
C ALA A 41 0.14 -1.92 2.59
N GLN A 42 0.29 -1.99 3.92
CA GLN A 42 1.61 -2.03 4.57
C GLN A 42 2.44 -3.23 4.09
N ARG A 43 1.84 -4.43 4.05
CA ARG A 43 2.57 -5.64 3.65
C ARG A 43 3.19 -5.52 2.26
N HIS A 44 2.45 -5.00 1.29
CA HIS A 44 2.96 -4.80 -0.08
C HIS A 44 4.12 -3.79 -0.12
N LEU A 45 4.03 -2.72 0.68
CA LEU A 45 5.07 -1.68 0.75
C LEU A 45 6.33 -2.18 1.45
N GLU A 46 6.20 -2.88 2.57
CA GLU A 46 7.33 -3.47 3.31
C GLU A 46 8.08 -4.51 2.46
N GLN A 47 7.36 -5.31 1.67
CA GLN A 47 7.96 -6.26 0.74
C GLN A 47 8.86 -5.54 -0.27
N ILE A 48 8.37 -4.47 -0.91
CA ILE A 48 9.17 -3.68 -1.85
C ILE A 48 10.37 -3.04 -1.15
N LEU A 49 10.17 -2.44 0.02
CA LEU A 49 11.23 -1.75 0.75
C LEU A 49 12.32 -2.70 1.26
N SER A 50 11.99 -3.99 1.48
CA SER A 50 12.97 -5.02 1.83
C SER A 50 13.98 -5.29 0.69
N VAL A 51 13.57 -5.08 -0.56
CA VAL A 51 14.41 -5.29 -1.75
C VAL A 51 14.99 -3.96 -2.26
N LYS A 52 14.20 -2.88 -2.18
CA LYS A 52 14.54 -1.54 -2.67
C LYS A 52 14.22 -0.50 -1.60
N ALA A 53 15.13 -0.37 -0.63
CA ALA A 53 15.03 0.61 0.44
C ALA A 53 14.98 2.08 -0.05
N THR A 54 15.41 2.35 -1.29
CA THR A 54 15.39 3.68 -1.91
C THR A 54 14.15 3.95 -2.76
N SER A 55 13.09 3.14 -2.64
CA SER A 55 11.79 3.45 -3.24
C SER A 55 11.11 4.57 -2.45
N TRP A 56 11.29 5.81 -2.91
CA TRP A 56 10.69 6.99 -2.26
C TRP A 56 9.16 6.99 -2.34
N GLU A 57 8.60 6.44 -3.41
CA GLU A 57 7.16 6.30 -3.59
C GLU A 57 6.58 5.32 -2.54
N ALA A 58 7.19 4.13 -2.38
CA ALA A 58 6.73 3.18 -1.39
C ALA A 58 6.95 3.69 0.05
N LEU A 59 8.05 4.41 0.31
CA LEU A 59 8.30 5.04 1.61
C LEU A 59 7.23 6.09 1.95
N ALA A 60 6.93 7.00 1.01
CA ALA A 60 5.94 8.05 1.22
C ALA A 60 4.55 7.46 1.49
N GLN A 61 4.15 6.46 0.70
CA GLN A 61 2.87 5.78 0.88
C GLN A 61 2.82 5.00 2.19
N LEU A 62 3.92 4.37 2.63
CA LEU A 62 3.97 3.65 3.90
C LEU A 62 3.78 4.61 5.07
N ILE A 63 4.37 5.81 5.04
CA ILE A 63 4.13 6.85 6.05
C ILE A 63 2.65 7.21 6.14
N GLU A 64 1.99 7.40 4.99
CA GLU A 64 0.55 7.68 4.95
C GLU A 64 -0.29 6.54 5.52
N VAL A 65 0.03 5.28 5.17
CA VAL A 65 -0.61 4.08 5.74
C VAL A 65 -0.47 4.09 7.26
N GLN A 66 0.74 4.32 7.79
CA GLN A 66 0.96 4.33 9.25
C GLN A 66 0.22 5.47 9.96
N TRP A 67 0.12 6.65 9.35
CA TRP A 67 -0.68 7.74 9.91
C TRP A 67 -2.18 7.42 9.93
N ARG A 68 -2.70 6.68 8.96
CA ARG A 68 -4.11 6.26 8.97
C ARG A 68 -4.37 5.11 9.94
N ARG A 69 -3.41 4.20 10.14
CA ARG A 69 -3.47 3.12 11.15
C ARG A 69 -3.34 3.65 12.57
N GLY A 70 -2.39 4.55 12.79
CA GLY A 70 -2.20 5.26 14.03
C GLY A 70 -3.32 6.26 14.23
N LYS A 71 -4.39 5.85 14.92
CA LYS A 71 -5.54 6.68 15.28
C LYS A 71 -5.14 8.06 15.84
N LEU A 72 -5.04 9.07 14.97
CA LEU A 72 -5.10 10.49 15.38
C LEU A 72 -6.42 10.80 16.12
N SER A 73 -7.45 9.98 15.93
CA SER A 73 -8.74 10.09 16.62
C SER A 73 -8.68 9.84 18.14
N GLU A 74 -7.64 9.17 18.66
CA GLU A 74 -7.46 9.04 20.11
C GLU A 74 -6.81 10.28 20.74
N VAL A 75 -6.11 11.08 19.95
CA VAL A 75 -5.43 12.30 20.42
C VAL A 75 -6.43 13.44 20.64
N GLU A 76 -7.46 13.57 19.80
CA GLU A 76 -8.49 14.61 19.93
C GLU A 76 -9.47 14.39 21.09
N GLN A 77 -9.59 13.16 21.63
CA GLN A 77 -10.42 12.90 22.82
C GLN A 77 -9.75 13.29 24.14
N THR A 78 -8.48 13.72 24.10
CA THR A 78 -7.68 14.02 25.30
C THR A 78 -7.34 15.51 25.45
N LEU A 79 -8.01 16.40 24.71
CA LEU A 79 -7.93 17.86 24.84
C LEU A 79 -9.28 18.43 25.28
#